data_AF-A0A8B6LE30-F1
#
_entry.id   AF-A0A8B6LE30-F1
#
_cell.length_a   1.000
_cell.length_b   1.000
_cell.length_c   1.000
_cell.angle_alpha   90.00
_cell.angle_beta   90.00
_cell.angle_gamma   90.00
#
_symmetry.space_group_name_H-M   'P 1'
#
loop_
_entity.id
_entity.type
_entity.pdbx_description
1 polymer ?
#
loop_
_entity_poly.entity_id
_entity_poly.type
_entity_poly.pdbx_seq_one_letter_code
_entity_poly.pdbx_strand_id
1 'polypeptide(L)' 'MLTAIAEDAQSTLATVHQGLGALGHLLAHSAVVIEDGTIGADSLESLGFLMAELGDLASACMTLAAQCRQAVADRA' A
#
# COMPACT_ATOMS: atom_id res chain seq x y z
N MET A 1 5.69 -22.29 9.13
CA MET A 1 5.65 -21.70 7.77
C MET A 1 4.51 -20.68 7.65
N LEU A 2 3.24 -21.03 7.91
CA LEU A 2 2.12 -20.09 7.84
C LEU A 2 2.27 -18.86 8.77
N THR A 3 2.84 -19.04 9.97
CA THR A 3 3.14 -17.92 10.88
C THR A 3 4.07 -16.89 10.25
N ALA A 4 5.17 -17.34 9.63
CA ALA A 4 6.12 -16.46 8.96
C ALA A 4 5.46 -15.71 7.79
N ILE A 5 4.65 -16.40 6.97
CA ILE A 5 3.90 -15.78 5.88
C ILE A 5 2.95 -14.68 6.41
N ALA A 6 2.30 -14.92 7.55
CA ALA A 6 1.42 -13.92 8.17
C ALA A 6 2.18 -12.68 8.68
N GLU A 7 3.38 -12.88 9.22
CA GLU A 7 4.27 -11.81 9.69
C GLU A 7 4.81 -10.99 8.52
N ASP A 8 5.29 -11.64 7.46
CA ASP A 8 5.80 -10.99 6.25
C ASP A 8 4.69 -10.20 5.54
N ALA A 9 3.49 -10.75 5.45
CA ALA A 9 2.33 -10.07 4.89
C ALA A 9 1.95 -8.83 5.73
N GLN A 10 2.01 -8.92 7.06
CA GLN A 10 1.76 -7.78 7.95
C GLN A 10 2.84 -6.70 7.81
N SER A 11 4.11 -7.08 7.68
CA SER A 11 5.22 -6.15 7.46
C SER A 11 5.11 -5.44 6.11
N THR A 12 4.72 -6.16 5.07
CA THR A 12 4.46 -5.61 3.74
C THR A 12 3.31 -4.60 3.80
N LEU A 13 2.19 -4.97 4.42
CA LEU A 13 1.04 -4.07 4.65
C LEU A 13 1.46 -2.77 5.35
N ALA A 14 2.23 -2.86 6.43
CA ALA A 14 2.69 -1.69 7.17
C ALA A 14 3.57 -0.78 6.29
N THR A 15 4.49 -1.38 5.54
CA THR A 15 5.37 -0.66 4.60
C THR A 15 4.57 0.05 3.51
N VAL A 16 3.56 -0.62 2.94
CA VAL A 16 2.68 -0.04 1.92
C VAL A 16 1.91 1.16 2.47
N HIS A 17 1.31 1.05 3.66
CA HIS A 17 0.60 2.18 4.28
C HIS A 17 1.51 3.37 4.56
N GLN A 18 2.73 3.13 5.04
CA GLN A 18 3.72 4.19 5.24
C GLN A 18 4.11 4.87 3.92
N GLY A 19 4.35 4.07 2.88
CA GLY A 19 4.64 4.58 1.53
C GLY A 19 3.49 5.42 0.96
N LEU A 20 2.25 4.94 1.08
CA LEU A 20 1.07 5.66 0.61
C LEU A 20 0.88 7.00 1.34
N GLY A 21 1.14 7.03 2.65
CA GLY A 21 1.14 8.27 3.43
C GLY A 21 2.22 9.25 2.97
N ALA A 22 3.43 8.77 2.69
CA ALA A 22 4.52 9.59 2.16
C ALA A 22 4.19 10.15 0.76
N LEU A 23 3.58 9.35 -0.12
CA LEU A 23 3.10 9.81 -1.43
C LEU A 23 2.02 10.88 -1.29
N GLY A 24 1.06 10.71 -0.37
CA GLY A 24 0.06 11.73 -0.07
C GLY A 24 0.68 13.04 0.41
N HIS A 25 1.72 12.96 1.25
CA HIS A 25 2.47 14.14 1.69
C HIS A 25 3.22 14.81 0.54
N LEU A 26 3.86 14.04 -0.33
CA LEU A 26 4.55 14.53 -1.51
C LEU A 26 3.58 15.27 -2.45
N LEU A 27 2.38 14.71 -2.70
CA LEU A 27 1.33 15.34 -3.51
C LEU A 27 0.88 16.68 -2.90
N ALA A 28 0.62 16.71 -1.60
CA ALA A 28 0.24 17.94 -0.91
C ALA A 28 1.34 19.02 -1.01
N HIS A 29 2.61 18.61 -0.88
CA HIS A 29 3.75 19.52 -1.00
C HIS A 29 3.98 20.00 -2.45
N SER A 30 3.58 19.18 -3.44
CA SER A 30 3.76 19.45 -4.86
C SER A 30 2.56 20.16 -5.50
N ALA A 31 1.53 20.53 -4.72
CA ALA A 31 0.27 21.06 -5.25
C ALA A 31 0.46 22.24 -6.22
N VAL A 32 1.33 23.20 -5.90
CA VAL A 32 1.59 24.38 -6.73
C VAL A 32 2.23 24.01 -8.08
N VAL A 33 3.23 23.11 -8.07
CA VAL A 33 3.93 22.68 -9.30
C VAL A 33 3.11 21.69 -10.14
N ILE A 34 2.05 21.11 -9.56
CA ILE A 34 1.03 20.35 -10.29
C ILE A 34 0.06 21.33 -10.95
N GLU A 35 -0.40 22.35 -10.22
CA GLU A 35 -1.35 23.35 -10.71
C GLU A 35 -0.77 24.21 -11.84
N ASP A 36 0.51 24.59 -11.74
CA ASP A 36 1.20 25.37 -12.79
C ASP A 36 1.59 24.54 -14.03
N GLY A 37 1.32 23.22 -14.00
CA GLY A 37 1.55 22.30 -15.11
C GLY A 37 3.01 21.84 -15.27
N THR A 38 3.92 22.20 -14.36
CA THR A 38 5.30 21.70 -14.36
C THR A 38 5.33 20.18 -14.21
N ILE A 39 4.44 19.64 -13.36
CA ILE A 39 4.13 18.21 -13.31
C ILE A 39 2.91 17.96 -14.20
N GLY A 40 3.13 17.20 -15.28
CA GLY A 40 2.06 16.88 -16.23
C GLY A 40 0.96 16.01 -15.61
N ALA A 41 -0.28 16.22 -16.07
CA ALA A 41 -1.45 15.48 -15.62
C ALA A 41 -1.29 13.95 -15.78
N ASP A 42 -0.64 13.49 -16.85
CA ASP A 42 -0.38 12.06 -17.09
C ASP A 42 0.50 11.42 -16.00
N SER A 43 1.41 12.20 -15.41
CA SER A 43 2.24 11.75 -14.28
C SER A 43 1.41 11.62 -13.00
N LEU A 44 0.47 12.54 -12.77
CA LEU A 44 -0.46 12.46 -11.65
C LEU A 44 -1.43 11.28 -11.80
N GLU A 45 -1.92 11.04 -13.01
CA GLU A 45 -2.77 9.89 -13.33
C GLU A 45 -2.04 8.57 -13.08
N SER A 46 -0.83 8.43 -13.62
CA SER A 46 0.02 7.25 -13.41
C SER A 46 0.31 7.00 -11.93
N LEU A 47 0.56 8.06 -11.16
CA LEU A 47 0.74 7.97 -9.71
C LEU A 47 -0.55 7.55 -8.99
N GLY A 48 -1.70 8.07 -9.41
CA GLY A 48 -3.00 7.66 -8.89
C GLY A 48 -3.26 6.17 -9.10
N PHE A 49 -2.94 5.63 -10.28
CA PHE A 49 -3.02 4.20 -10.55
C PHE A 49 -2.10 3.39 -9.64
N LEU A 50 -0.84 3.79 -9.49
CA LEU A 50 0.10 3.12 -8.58
C LEU A 50 -0.40 3.13 -7.12
N MET A 51 -0.95 4.26 -6.66
CA MET A 51 -1.52 4.36 -5.31
C MET A 51 -2.71 3.41 -5.11
N ALA A 52 -3.55 3.23 -6.14
CA ALA A 52 -4.64 2.27 -6.11
C ALA A 52 -4.14 0.81 -6.06
N GLU A 53 -3.16 0.46 -6.91
CA GLU A 53 -2.55 -0.88 -6.93
C GLU A 53 -1.89 -1.23 -5.58
N LEU A 54 -1.24 -0.24 -4.94
CA LEU A 54 -0.70 -0.39 -3.59
C LEU A 54 -1.79 -0.63 -2.55
N GLY A 55 -2.92 0.08 -2.66
CA GLY A 55 -4.10 -0.17 -1.82
C GLY A 55 -4.64 -1.60 -1.95
N ASP A 56 -4.72 -2.10 -3.17
CA ASP A 56 -5.16 -3.48 -3.45
C ASP A 56 -4.17 -4.51 -2.87
N LEU A 57 -2.86 -4.27 -3.02
CA LEU A 57 -1.83 -5.12 -2.42
C LEU A 57 -1.92 -5.14 -0.89
N ALA A 58 -2.10 -3.98 -0.25
CA ALA A 58 -2.30 -3.86 1.19
C ALA A 58 -3.51 -4.71 1.65
N SER A 59 -4.64 -4.59 0.95
CA SER A 59 -5.84 -5.38 1.24
C SER A 59 -5.57 -6.89 1.13
N ALA A 60 -4.90 -7.33 0.05
CA ALA A 60 -4.53 -8.73 -0.15
C ALA A 60 -3.59 -9.25 0.96
N CYS A 61 -2.58 -8.48 1.37
CA CYS A 61 -1.70 -8.82 2.48
C CYS A 61 -2.45 -8.94 3.81
N MET A 62 -3.39 -8.03 4.09
CA MET A 62 -4.24 -8.10 5.28
C MET A 62 -5.06 -9.40 5.32
N THR A 63 -5.72 -9.74 4.20
CA THR A 63 -6.48 -10.98 4.08
C THR A 63 -5.61 -12.21 4.23
N LEU A 64 -4.44 -12.25 3.57
CA LEU A 64 -3.50 -13.36 3.66
C LEU A 64 -3.02 -13.58 5.10
N ALA A 65 -2.65 -12.50 5.80
CA ALA A 65 -2.19 -12.58 7.18
C ALA A 65 -3.29 -13.10 8.12
N ALA A 66 -4.54 -12.64 7.93
CA ALA A 66 -5.68 -13.12 8.70
C ALA A 66 -5.95 -14.61 8.47
N GLN A 67 -5.99 -15.05 7.21
CA GLN A 67 -6.23 -16.45 6.84
C GLN A 67 -5.12 -17.38 7.35
N CYS A 68 -3.85 -16.96 7.25
CA CYS A 68 -2.72 -17.74 7.77
C CYS A 68 -2.81 -17.90 9.29
N ARG A 69 -3.16 -16.85 10.03
CA ARG A 69 -3.35 -16.92 11.48
C ARG A 69 -4.51 -17.84 11.87
N GLN A 70 -5.63 -17.74 11.17
CA GLN A 70 -6.78 -18.62 11.40
C GLN A 70 -6.41 -20.10 11.15
N ALA A 71 -5.75 -20.40 10.04
CA ALA A 71 -5.34 -21.76 9.70
C ALA A 71 -4.31 -22.35 10.68
N VAL A 72 -3.50 -21.51 11.34
CA VAL A 72 -2.61 -21.94 12.43
C VAL A 72 -3.40 -22.24 13.69
N ALA A 73 -4.36 -21.39 14.06
CA ALA A 73 -5.21 -21.57 15.23
C ALA A 73 -6.09 -22.83 15.13
N ASP A 74 -6.67 -23.09 13.95
CA ASP A 74 -7.53 -24.26 13.71
C ASP A 74 -6.77 -25.61 13.78
N ARG A 75 -5.43 -25.56 13.72
CA ARG A 75 -4.55 -26.74 13.76
C ARG A 75 -3.83 -26.91 15.11
N ALA A 76 -3.98 -25.95 16.02
CA ALA A 76 -3.36 -25.95 17.35
C ALA A 76 -4.25 -26.66 18.37
#